data_AF-A0A7J4TX72-F1
#
_entry.id   AF-A0A7J4TX72-F1
#
_cell.length_a   1.000
_cell.length_b   1.000
_cell.length_c   1.000
_cell.angle_alpha   90.00
_cell.angle_beta   90.00
_cell.angle_gamma   90.00
#
_symmetry.space_group_name_H-M   'P 1'
#
loop_
_entity.id
_entity.type
_entity.pdbx_description
1 polymer ?
#
loop_
_entity_poly.entity_id
_entity_poly.type
_entity_poly.pdbx_seq_one_letter_code
_entity_poly.pdbx_strand_id
1 'polypeptide(L)'
;MDTPADRASRVLFGFSASLLLIVALGLRSGFLSTVHCESDCTSDMLVVTAILFIAILSMYACWALRIKKPIPLQKQLHSFFSNESEVDMWNRLEGERMDSDDIGKMSDAWAKLEVGLGTEESE
;
A
#
# COMPACT_ATOMS: atom_id res chain seq x y z
N MET A 1 -3.66 -18.32 3.38
CA MET A 1 -2.74 -17.71 2.41
C MET A 1 -2.86 -16.22 2.61
N ASP A 2 -1.76 -15.56 3.01
CA ASP A 2 -1.76 -14.18 3.50
C ASP A 2 -2.00 -13.21 2.34
N THR A 3 -3.01 -12.35 2.43
CA THR A 3 -3.25 -11.28 1.44
C THR A 3 -2.12 -10.24 1.51
N PRO A 4 -1.88 -9.47 0.43
CA PRO A 4 -0.90 -8.38 0.43
C PRO A 4 -1.16 -7.37 1.58
N ALA A 5 -2.44 -7.10 1.85
CA ALA A 5 -2.89 -6.27 2.96
C ALA A 5 -2.50 -6.83 4.34
N ASP A 6 -2.54 -8.16 4.52
CA ASP A 6 -2.15 -8.78 5.79
C ASP A 6 -0.64 -8.69 6.02
N ARG A 7 0.17 -8.93 4.98
CA ARG A 7 1.64 -8.75 5.02
C ARG A 7 2.00 -7.29 5.37
N ALA A 8 1.36 -6.33 4.70
CA ALA A 8 1.56 -4.91 4.96
C ALA A 8 1.20 -4.53 6.41
N SER A 9 0.12 -5.09 6.96
CA SER A 9 -0.28 -4.84 8.36
C SER A 9 0.79 -5.28 9.37
N ARG A 10 1.44 -6.43 9.13
CA ARG A 10 2.50 -6.94 10.02
C ARG A 10 3.76 -6.06 9.99
N VAL A 11 4.13 -5.58 8.80
CA VAL A 11 5.26 -4.65 8.64
C VAL A 11 4.97 -3.32 9.31
N LEU A 12 3.78 -2.75 9.10
CA LEU A 12 3.36 -1.49 9.74
C LEU A 12 3.36 -1.59 11.26
N PHE A 13 2.94 -2.74 11.80
CA PHE A 13 3.00 -3.00 13.24
C PHE A 13 4.44 -3.08 13.77
N GLY A 14 5.35 -3.77 13.06
CA GLY A 14 6.76 -3.83 13.45
C GLY A 14 7.44 -2.46 13.40
N PHE A 15 7.12 -1.67 12.37
CA PHE A 15 7.61 -0.31 12.20
C PHE A 15 7.14 0.63 13.32
N SER A 16 5.84 0.58 13.66
CA SER A 16 5.28 1.41 14.73
C SER A 16 5.86 1.05 16.10
N ALA A 17 6.03 -0.24 16.39
CA ALA A 17 6.67 -0.71 17.62
C ALA A 17 8.12 -0.24 17.74
N SER A 18 8.87 -0.27 16.63
CA SER A 18 10.26 0.21 16.59
C SER A 18 10.35 1.71 16.83
N LEU A 19 9.46 2.51 16.22
CA LEU A 19 9.39 3.96 16.45
C LEU A 19 9.07 4.28 17.92
N LEU A 20 8.12 3.57 18.52
CA LEU A 20 7.78 3.75 19.93
C LEU A 20 8.95 3.41 20.85
N LEU A 21 9.70 2.36 20.54
CA LEU A 21 10.92 2.01 21.28
C LEU A 21 11.99 3.10 21.17
N ILE A 22 12.21 3.64 19.98
CA ILE A 22 13.17 4.74 19.77
C ILE A 22 12.78 5.96 20.62
N VAL A 23 11.50 6.33 20.62
CA VAL A 23 11.01 7.45 21.45
C VAL A 23 11.18 7.15 22.93
N ALA A 24 10.79 5.96 23.40
CA ALA A 24 10.90 5.58 24.80
C ALA A 24 12.36 5.56 25.29
N LEU A 25 13.27 5.03 24.48
CA LEU A 25 14.71 5.00 24.78
C LEU A 25 15.33 6.40 24.69
N GLY A 26 14.93 7.21 23.72
CA GLY A 26 15.41 8.58 23.57
C GLY A 26 14.97 9.48 24.73
N LEU A 27 13.74 9.31 25.23
CA LEU A 27 13.26 9.98 26.44
C LEU A 27 14.01 9.49 27.69
N ARG A 28 14.22 8.18 27.83
CA ARG A 28 14.92 7.60 29.00
C ARG A 28 16.39 8.00 29.09
N SER A 29 17.06 8.10 27.94
CA SER A 29 18.47 8.48 27.87
C SER A 29 18.69 9.99 28.03
N GLY A 30 17.63 10.79 28.04
CA GLY A 30 17.72 12.26 28.06
C GLY A 30 18.18 12.86 26.74
N PHE A 31 18.32 12.05 25.69
CA PHE A 31 18.66 12.51 24.34
C PHE A 31 17.51 13.31 23.70
N LEU A 32 16.27 12.91 23.98
CA LEU A 32 15.07 13.67 23.60
C LEU A 32 14.56 14.42 24.83
N SER A 33 14.77 15.74 24.86
CA SER A 33 14.28 16.58 25.95
C SER A 33 12.95 17.23 25.55
N THR A 34 11.87 16.83 26.22
CA THR A 34 10.51 17.38 26.00
C THR A 34 10.16 18.51 26.97
N VAL A 35 10.99 18.73 27.99
CA VAL A 35 10.79 19.76 29.01
C VAL A 35 11.62 20.99 28.62
N HIS A 36 11.02 22.17 28.72
CA HIS A 36 11.65 23.46 28.48
C HIS A 36 13.04 23.50 29.12
N CYS A 37 14.08 23.55 28.29
CA CYS A 37 15.45 23.64 28.77
C CYS A 37 15.74 25.12 29.05
N GLU A 38 16.22 25.42 30.26
CA GLU A 38 16.41 26.79 30.75
C GLU A 38 17.56 27.54 30.05
N SER A 39 18.39 26.87 29.24
CA SER A 39 19.50 27.50 28.51
C SER A 39 19.87 26.74 27.23
N ASP A 40 19.85 27.43 26.08
CA ASP A 40 20.48 27.08 24.78
C ASP A 40 20.31 25.64 24.25
N CYS A 41 19.17 25.01 24.53
CA CYS A 41 18.81 23.74 23.90
C CYS A 41 17.75 23.96 22.83
N THR A 42 18.03 23.51 21.60
CA THR A 42 17.01 23.44 20.54
C THR A 42 15.93 22.47 20.98
N SER A 43 14.68 22.93 21.06
CA SER A 43 13.57 22.08 21.48
C SER A 43 13.28 21.02 20.43
N ASP A 44 13.72 19.78 20.68
CA ASP A 44 13.43 18.62 19.83
C ASP A 44 11.96 18.15 19.93
N MET A 45 11.11 18.94 20.59
CA MET A 45 9.68 18.70 20.72
C MET A 45 9.01 18.47 19.36
N LEU A 46 9.43 19.19 18.31
CA LEU A 46 8.89 19.01 16.97
C LEU A 46 9.26 17.64 16.40
N VAL A 47 10.48 17.15 16.65
CA VAL A 47 10.94 15.83 16.21
C VAL A 47 10.20 14.72 16.97
N VAL A 48 10.06 14.84 18.28
CA VAL A 48 9.33 13.87 19.12
C VAL A 48 7.86 13.78 18.70
N THR A 49 7.22 14.93 18.49
CA THR A 49 5.81 15.00 18.07
C THR A 49 5.62 14.44 16.66
N ALA A 50 6.53 14.71 15.72
CA ALA A 50 6.50 14.13 14.38
C ALA A 50 6.62 12.60 14.43
N ILE A 51 7.56 12.05 15.21
CA ILE A 51 7.73 10.60 15.34
C ILE A 51 6.49 9.94 15.95
N LEU A 52 5.91 10.54 17.00
CA LEU A 52 4.67 10.04 17.60
C LEU A 52 3.49 10.09 16.63
N PHE A 53 3.38 11.17 15.84
CA PHE A 53 2.33 11.30 14.84
C PHE A 53 2.45 10.21 13.76
N ILE A 54 3.66 9.94 13.28
CA ILE A 54 3.93 8.85 12.32
C ILE A 54 3.61 7.48 12.94
N ALA A 55 3.97 7.25 14.20
CA ALA A 55 3.63 6.02 14.91
C ALA A 55 2.10 5.81 15.02
N ILE A 56 1.35 6.87 15.33
CA ILE A 56 -0.13 6.81 15.39
C ILE A 56 -0.73 6.54 14.01
N LEU A 57 -0.26 7.23 12.97
CA LEU A 57 -0.74 7.01 11.60
C LEU A 57 -0.46 5.59 11.11
N SER A 58 0.73 5.05 11.39
CA SER A 58 1.08 3.67 11.02
C SER A 58 0.23 2.63 11.76
N MET A 59 -0.07 2.86 13.05
CA MET A 59 -1.02 2.03 13.80
C MET A 59 -2.45 2.13 13.26
N TYR A 60 -2.90 3.33 12.91
CA TYR A 60 -4.21 3.55 12.30
C TYR A 60 -4.33 2.83 10.95
N ALA A 61 -3.29 2.91 10.11
CA ALA A 61 -3.24 2.19 8.83
C ALA A 61 -3.27 0.67 9.03
N CYS A 62 -2.51 0.15 10.00
CA CYS A 62 -2.55 -1.27 10.38
C CYS A 62 -3.98 -1.70 10.79
N TRP A 63 -4.64 -0.90 11.64
CA TRP A 63 -6.01 -1.16 12.07
C TRP A 63 -7.01 -1.11 10.90
N ALA A 64 -6.90 -0.11 10.02
CA ALA A 64 -7.75 0.03 8.84
C ALA A 64 -7.59 -1.13 7.85
N LEU A 65 -6.38 -1.68 7.69
CA LEU A 65 -6.12 -2.85 6.85
C LEU A 65 -6.69 -4.15 7.45
N ARG A 66 -6.73 -4.27 8.78
CA ARG A 66 -7.27 -5.47 9.45
C ARG A 66 -8.79 -5.51 9.54
N ILE A 67 -9.46 -4.37 9.44
CA ILE A 67 -10.92 -4.33 9.51
C ILE A 67 -11.54 -4.79 8.19
N LYS A 68 -12.38 -5.82 8.28
CA LYS A 68 -13.18 -6.33 7.14
C LYS A 68 -14.39 -5.46 6.79
N LYS A 69 -14.72 -4.49 7.64
CA LYS A 69 -15.86 -3.58 7.45
C LYS A 69 -15.46 -2.44 6.52
N PRO A 70 -16.29 -2.06 5.53
CA PRO A 70 -15.97 -0.95 4.63
C PRO A 70 -15.85 0.36 5.41
N ILE A 71 -14.61 0.87 5.51
CA ILE A 71 -14.31 2.22 6.02
C ILE A 71 -14.10 3.12 4.79
N PRO A 72 -14.49 4.41 4.80
CA PRO A 72 -14.29 5.31 3.66
C PRO A 72 -12.85 5.35 3.13
N LEU A 73 -11.85 5.32 4.01
CA LEU A 73 -10.42 5.30 3.66
C LEU A 73 -9.93 3.95 3.12
N GLN A 74 -10.72 2.89 3.31
CA GLN A 74 -10.31 1.54 2.91
C GLN A 74 -10.23 1.41 1.38
N LYS A 75 -11.01 2.17 0.62
CA LYS A 75 -10.93 2.19 -0.84
C LYS A 75 -9.57 2.72 -1.33
N GLN A 76 -9.03 3.75 -0.67
CA GLN A 76 -7.72 4.31 -0.98
C GLN A 76 -6.59 3.40 -0.50
N LEU A 77 -6.74 2.74 0.65
CA LEU A 77 -5.74 1.76 1.09
C LEU A 77 -5.74 0.52 0.19
N HIS A 78 -6.91 0.04 -0.24
CA HIS A 78 -7.04 -1.11 -1.13
C HIS A 78 -6.57 -0.84 -2.56
N SER A 79 -6.50 0.42 -3.00
CA SER A 79 -5.87 0.75 -4.28
C SER A 79 -4.34 0.60 -4.23
N PHE A 80 -3.72 0.79 -3.07
CA PHE A 80 -2.27 0.57 -2.89
C PHE A 80 -1.94 -0.85 -2.43
N PHE A 81 -2.77 -1.43 -1.57
CA PHE A 81 -2.62 -2.76 -1.01
C PHE A 81 -3.86 -3.57 -1.31
N SER A 82 -3.87 -4.25 -2.47
CA SER A 82 -5.00 -5.10 -2.85
C SER A 82 -5.28 -6.13 -1.76
N ASN A 83 -6.56 -6.27 -1.41
CA ASN A 83 -7.05 -7.34 -0.53
C ASN A 83 -7.30 -8.65 -1.30
N GLU A 84 -7.05 -8.65 -2.60
CA GLU A 84 -7.16 -9.83 -3.44
C GLU A 84 -6.19 -10.90 -2.93
N SER A 85 -6.63 -12.16 -3.01
CA SER A 85 -5.74 -13.25 -2.67
C SER A 85 -4.61 -13.32 -3.69
N GLU A 86 -3.41 -13.69 -3.25
CA GLU A 86 -2.24 -13.79 -4.12
C GLU A 86 -2.48 -14.76 -5.29
N VAL A 87 -3.34 -15.77 -5.10
CA VAL A 87 -3.71 -16.73 -6.16
C VAL A 87 -4.68 -16.12 -7.16
N ASP A 88 -5.67 -15.35 -6.72
CA ASP A 88 -6.60 -14.70 -7.65
C ASP A 88 -5.87 -13.64 -8.50
N MET A 89 -4.97 -12.88 -7.86
CA MET A 89 -4.10 -11.93 -8.55
C MET A 89 -3.19 -12.63 -9.55
N TRP A 90 -2.58 -13.76 -9.15
CA TRP A 90 -1.71 -14.54 -10.03
C TRP A 90 -2.48 -15.14 -11.20
N ASN A 91 -3.66 -15.73 -10.96
CA ASN A 91 -4.52 -16.29 -12.01
C ASN A 91 -4.94 -15.23 -13.02
N ARG A 92 -5.27 -14.01 -12.57
CA ARG A 92 -5.61 -12.89 -13.46
C ARG A 92 -4.41 -12.49 -14.32
N LEU A 93 -3.23 -12.33 -13.71
CA LEU A 93 -2.01 -11.95 -14.43
C LEU A 93 -1.55 -13.03 -15.40
N GLU A 94 -1.70 -14.30 -15.05
CA GLU A 94 -1.39 -15.42 -15.94
C GLU A 94 -2.37 -15.46 -17.12
N GLY A 95 -3.66 -15.19 -16.89
CA GLY A 95 -4.65 -15.00 -17.96
C GLY A 95 -4.29 -13.84 -18.89
N GLU A 96 -3.93 -12.68 -18.33
CA GLU A 96 -3.47 -11.52 -19.11
C GLU A 96 -2.19 -11.83 -19.90
N ARG A 97 -1.26 -12.60 -19.33
CA ARG A 97 -0.05 -13.05 -20.00
C ARG A 97 -0.40 -13.96 -21.19
N MET A 98 -1.22 -14.97 -20.98
CA MET A 98 -1.63 -15.91 -22.02
C MET A 98 -2.37 -15.18 -23.16
N ASP A 99 -3.24 -14.22 -22.84
CA ASP A 99 -3.93 -13.39 -23.83
C ASP A 99 -2.97 -12.48 -24.61
N SER A 100 -1.88 -12.03 -23.98
CA SER A 100 -0.85 -11.21 -24.65
C SER A 100 0.14 -12.01 -25.50
N ASP A 101 0.43 -13.26 -25.12
CA ASP A 101 1.29 -14.19 -25.87
C ASP A 101 0.52 -14.88 -27.01
N ASP A 102 -0.79 -14.69 -27.12
CA ASP A 102 -1.63 -15.19 -28.21
C ASP A 102 -1.43 -14.36 -29.50
N ILE A 103 -0.25 -14.53 -30.10
CA ILE A 103 0.17 -13.95 -31.38
C ILE A 103 -0.83 -14.31 -32.49
N GLY A 104 -1.51 -15.46 -32.40
CA GLY A 104 -2.52 -15.91 -33.36
C GLY A 104 -3.73 -14.96 -33.42
N LYS A 105 -4.20 -14.49 -32.26
CA LYS A 105 -5.34 -13.58 -32.16
C LYS A 105 -5.02 -12.17 -32.65
N MET A 106 -3.78 -11.71 -32.45
CA MET A 106 -3.29 -10.47 -33.06
C MET A 106 -3.15 -10.61 -34.58
N SER A 107 -2.56 -11.70 -35.06
CA SER A 107 -2.44 -12.01 -36.49
C SER A 107 -3.80 -12.02 -37.19
N ASP A 108 -4.80 -12.68 -36.61
CA ASP A 108 -6.16 -12.74 -37.17
C ASP A 108 -6.87 -11.38 -37.15
N ALA A 109 -6.69 -10.58 -36.11
CA ALA A 109 -7.26 -9.24 -36.03
C ALA A 109 -6.65 -8.28 -37.08
N TRP A 110 -5.34 -8.38 -37.31
CA TRP A 110 -4.65 -7.65 -38.38
C TRP A 110 -5.04 -8.16 -39.77
N ALA A 111 -5.11 -9.48 -39.96
CA ALA A 111 -5.57 -10.09 -41.22
C ALA A 111 -7.00 -9.64 -41.56
N LYS A 112 -7.91 -9.59 -40.57
CA LYS A 112 -9.29 -9.12 -40.75
C LYS A 112 -9.40 -7.63 -41.11
N LEU A 113 -8.45 -6.81 -40.66
CA LEU A 113 -8.31 -5.42 -41.10
C LEU A 113 -7.75 -5.31 -42.52
N GLU A 114 -6.85 -6.21 -42.93
CA GLU A 114 -6.25 -6.23 -44.26
C GLU A 114 -7.24 -6.65 -45.36
N VAL A 115 -8.18 -7.56 -45.06
CA VAL A 115 -9.27 -7.92 -45.99
C VAL A 115 -10.42 -6.90 -46.05
N GLY A 116 -10.35 -5.77 -45.35
CA GLY A 116 -11.29 -4.64 -45.56
C GLY A 116 -12.75 -4.93 -45.20
N LEU A 117 -13.03 -5.87 -44.30
CA LEU A 117 -14.39 -6.28 -43.88
C LEU A 117 -15.04 -5.30 -42.89
N GLY A 118 -14.89 -4.00 -43.12
CA GLY A 118 -15.30 -2.93 -42.21
C GLY A 118 -16.45 -2.03 -42.70
N THR A 119 -17.03 -2.25 -43.88
CA THR A 119 -18.03 -1.31 -44.42
C THR A 119 -19.18 -1.96 -45.19
N GLU A 120 -19.75 -3.10 -44.77
CA GLU A 120 -21.01 -3.57 -45.36
C GLU A 120 -21.86 -4.37 -44.36
N GLU A 121 -22.42 -3.74 -43.32
CA GLU A 121 -23.67 -4.21 -42.69
C GLU A 121 -24.45 -3.00 -42.13
N SER A 122 -25.09 -2.26 -43.04
CA SER A 122 -26.25 -1.44 -42.70
C SER A 122 -27.18 -1.35 -43.92
N GLU A 123 -28.08 -2.31 -44.04
CA GLU A 123 -29.38 -2.13 -44.68
C GLU A 123 -30.45 -2.98 -43.97
#